data_AF-A0A6G9W8D2-F1
#
_entry.id   AF-A0A6G9W8D2-F1
#
_cell.length_a   1.000
_cell.length_b   1.000
_cell.length_c   1.000
_cell.angle_alpha   90.00
_cell.angle_beta   90.00
_cell.angle_gamma   90.00
#
_symmetry.space_group_name_H-M   'P 1'
#
loop_
_entity.id
_entity.type
_entity.pdbx_description
1 polymer ?
#
loop_
_entity_poly.entity_id
_entity_poly.type
_entity_poly.pdbx_seq_one_letter_code
_entity_poly.pdbx_strand_id
1 'polypeptide(L)'
;MISLLQEAVTIAADEHTESVASSVAHGEVETATGLPQLDVTTFANQIFWLIITLLVLYWVVAKIALPRIGSVLSDRQGAMTGDLMAAEEFKLKAKEAEAAYDKALADARSEAGKIVAANRAEIQKELDAAIAHADAEIAARTAESEKRIREIRDSADANAREVARDVTAELVRSFGGTVDQAAVDQAVDSRMKGALK
;
A
#
# COMPACT_ATOMS: atom_id res chain seq x y z
N MET A 1 46.01 19.15 -16.29
CA MET A 1 45.58 19.64 -17.62
C MET A 1 45.51 21.18 -17.69
N ILE A 2 46.31 21.89 -16.88
CA ILE A 2 46.41 23.37 -16.87
C ILE A 2 47.73 23.84 -17.53
N SER A 3 48.64 22.92 -17.85
CA SER A 3 49.97 23.23 -18.41
C SER A 3 49.98 23.59 -19.89
N LEU A 4 48.96 23.18 -20.68
CA LEU A 4 48.95 23.39 -22.14
C LEU A 4 48.37 24.74 -22.56
N LEU A 5 47.67 25.44 -21.66
CA LEU A 5 47.12 26.77 -21.95
C LEU A 5 48.10 27.91 -21.62
N GLN A 6 49.14 27.65 -20.82
CA GLN A 6 50.18 28.64 -20.53
C GLN A 6 51.18 28.78 -21.69
N GLU A 7 51.40 27.70 -22.45
CA GLU A 7 52.39 27.65 -23.54
C GLU A 7 51.89 28.31 -24.84
N ALA A 8 50.57 28.34 -25.07
CA ALA A 8 49.96 29.04 -26.20
C ALA A 8 49.92 30.58 -26.04
N VAL A 9 49.88 31.08 -24.81
CA VAL A 9 49.85 32.53 -24.53
C VAL A 9 51.24 33.17 -24.72
N THR A 10 52.32 32.40 -24.57
CA THR A 10 53.70 32.90 -24.77
C THR A 10 54.16 32.95 -26.23
N ILE A 11 53.48 32.29 -27.17
CA ILE A 11 53.89 32.26 -28.58
C ILE A 11 53.44 33.52 -29.35
N ALA A 12 52.46 34.28 -28.86
CA ALA A 12 51.98 35.48 -29.55
C ALA A 12 52.76 36.77 -29.24
N ALA A 13 53.83 36.70 -28.44
CA ALA A 13 54.51 37.90 -27.90
C ALA A 13 55.94 38.14 -28.44
N ASP A 14 56.45 37.34 -29.39
CA ASP A 14 57.86 37.42 -29.82
C ASP A 14 58.08 37.42 -31.34
N GLU A 15 57.33 38.23 -32.08
CA GLU A 15 57.70 38.61 -33.45
C GLU A 15 57.67 40.13 -33.61
N HIS A 16 58.67 40.81 -33.07
CA HIS A 16 59.02 42.16 -33.49
C HIS A 16 60.51 42.45 -33.22
N THR A 17 61.37 42.19 -34.22
CA THR A 17 62.59 42.97 -34.45
C THR A 17 63.09 42.83 -35.91
N GLU A 18 62.84 43.90 -36.66
CA GLU A 18 63.59 44.54 -37.76
C GLU A 18 64.33 43.74 -38.85
N SER A 19 64.08 44.12 -40.13
CA SER A 19 65.09 44.79 -40.98
C SER A 19 64.56 45.24 -42.36
N VAL A 20 64.46 46.57 -42.54
CA VAL A 20 64.99 47.44 -43.63
C VAL A 20 64.55 47.31 -45.12
N ALA A 21 63.83 48.37 -45.53
CA ALA A 21 63.94 49.24 -46.74
C ALA A 21 63.39 48.86 -48.14
N SER A 22 62.65 49.85 -48.69
CA SER A 22 62.65 50.41 -50.07
C SER A 22 61.19 50.71 -50.51
N SER A 23 60.75 51.84 -51.10
CA SER A 23 61.37 53.08 -51.59
C SER A 23 60.30 54.19 -51.77
N VAL A 24 60.70 55.42 -51.45
CA VAL A 24 60.55 56.73 -52.14
C VAL A 24 59.18 57.24 -52.70
N ALA A 25 58.73 58.32 -52.03
CA ALA A 25 58.21 59.63 -52.50
C ALA A 25 56.85 59.79 -53.21
N HIS A 26 56.07 60.78 -52.73
CA HIS A 26 55.82 62.14 -53.30
C HIS A 26 55.23 63.01 -52.15
N GLY A 27 55.86 64.11 -51.70
CA GLY A 27 55.63 65.52 -52.11
C GLY A 27 54.45 66.16 -51.34
N GLU A 28 54.43 67.37 -50.78
CA GLU A 28 55.35 68.50 -50.51
C GLU A 28 54.58 69.48 -49.56
N VAL A 29 55.21 69.98 -48.47
CA VAL A 29 55.17 71.36 -47.86
C VAL A 29 53.77 71.94 -47.47
N GLU A 30 53.42 72.46 -46.27
CA GLU A 30 54.14 73.33 -45.31
C GLU A 30 53.34 73.58 -44.00
N THR A 31 54.07 74.06 -42.98
CA THR A 31 53.66 74.80 -41.77
C THR A 31 53.12 74.04 -40.54
N ALA A 32 53.84 74.27 -39.44
CA ALA A 32 53.68 73.66 -38.13
C ALA A 32 52.34 73.95 -37.45
N THR A 33 51.84 73.01 -36.63
CA THR A 33 51.60 73.15 -35.18
C THR A 33 50.95 71.88 -34.62
N GLY A 34 51.58 71.24 -33.63
CA GLY A 34 50.99 70.17 -32.82
C GLY A 34 51.59 68.79 -33.07
N LEU A 35 51.51 67.90 -32.08
CA LEU A 35 51.94 66.50 -32.23
C LEU A 35 51.33 65.92 -33.53
N PRO A 36 52.09 65.13 -34.32
CA PRO A 36 51.59 64.54 -35.57
C PRO A 36 50.32 63.68 -35.40
N GLN A 37 49.95 63.33 -34.17
CA GLN A 37 48.68 62.68 -33.81
C GLN A 37 47.43 63.61 -33.90
N LEU A 38 47.60 64.93 -33.91
CA LEU A 38 46.51 65.92 -33.81
C LEU A 38 46.31 66.72 -35.11
N ASP A 39 46.69 66.14 -36.24
CA ASP A 39 46.43 66.74 -37.55
C ASP A 39 44.95 66.58 -37.95
N VAL A 40 44.19 67.66 -37.72
CA VAL A 40 42.74 67.76 -37.96
C VAL A 40 42.36 67.59 -39.44
N THR A 41 43.30 67.66 -40.38
CA THR A 41 43.02 67.47 -41.81
C THR A 41 42.63 66.03 -42.14
N THR A 42 43.07 65.05 -41.33
CA THR A 42 42.76 63.63 -41.52
C THR A 42 41.49 63.17 -40.77
N PHE A 43 40.99 63.98 -39.83
CA PHE A 43 39.88 63.61 -38.95
C PHE A 43 38.59 63.35 -39.72
N ALA A 44 38.29 64.11 -40.78
CA ALA A 44 37.08 63.90 -41.58
C ALA A 44 37.03 62.50 -42.22
N ASN A 45 38.16 62.02 -42.75
CA ASN A 45 38.27 60.70 -43.34
C ASN A 45 38.18 59.59 -42.28
N GLN A 46 38.85 59.77 -41.13
CA GLN A 46 38.76 58.82 -40.01
C GLN A 46 37.33 58.72 -39.46
N ILE A 47 36.65 59.85 -39.26
CA ILE A 47 35.26 59.90 -38.80
C ILE A 47 34.31 59.24 -39.80
N PHE A 48 34.51 59.46 -41.10
CA PHE A 48 33.71 58.81 -42.15
C PHE A 48 33.81 57.27 -42.07
N TRP A 49 35.03 56.73 -42.01
CA TRP A 49 35.24 55.28 -41.85
C TRP A 49 34.78 54.76 -40.49
N LEU A 50 34.93 55.54 -39.42
CA LEU A 50 34.40 55.19 -38.10
C LEU A 50 32.89 55.03 -38.15
N ILE A 51 32.16 55.96 -38.77
CA ILE A 51 30.71 55.87 -38.93
C ILE A 51 30.32 54.66 -39.78
N ILE A 52 31.01 54.42 -40.89
CA ILE A 52 30.74 53.25 -41.75
C ILE A 52 30.95 51.95 -40.98
N THR A 53 32.10 51.80 -40.33
CA THR A 53 32.43 50.57 -39.58
C THR A 53 31.52 50.39 -38.37
N LEU A 54 31.14 51.47 -37.67
CA LEU A 54 30.16 51.44 -36.58
C LEU A 54 28.78 50.99 -37.08
N LEU A 55 28.31 51.51 -38.22
CA LEU A 55 27.03 51.11 -38.80
C LEU A 55 27.03 49.65 -39.26
N VAL A 56 28.13 49.21 -39.90
CA VAL A 56 28.30 47.80 -40.30
C VAL A 56 28.33 46.90 -39.08
N LEU A 57 29.11 47.24 -38.05
CA LEU A 57 29.18 46.48 -36.80
C LEU A 57 27.83 46.45 -36.09
N TYR A 58 27.15 47.58 -35.97
CA TYR A 58 25.82 47.70 -35.38
C TYR A 58 24.82 46.79 -36.12
N TRP A 59 24.84 46.83 -37.45
CA TRP A 59 23.98 45.97 -38.26
C TRP A 59 24.25 44.49 -38.04
N VAL A 60 25.53 44.09 -37.98
CA VAL A 60 25.92 42.70 -37.69
C VAL A 60 25.44 42.28 -36.30
N VAL A 61 25.68 43.07 -35.26
CA VAL A 61 25.24 42.75 -33.89
C VAL A 61 23.72 42.68 -33.80
N ALA A 62 23.02 43.66 -34.39
CA ALA A 62 21.57 43.73 -34.36
C ALA A 62 20.90 42.56 -35.11
N LYS A 63 21.47 42.13 -36.24
CA LYS A 63 20.89 41.07 -37.07
C LYS A 63 21.39 39.67 -36.77
N ILE A 64 22.54 39.50 -36.12
CA ILE A 64 23.15 38.17 -35.90
C ILE A 64 23.30 37.85 -34.41
N ALA A 65 23.86 38.76 -33.61
CA ALA A 65 24.14 38.47 -32.20
C ALA A 65 22.86 38.48 -31.34
N LEU A 66 22.02 39.51 -31.47
CA LEU A 66 20.75 39.61 -30.72
C LEU A 66 19.78 38.44 -30.99
N PRO A 67 19.50 38.04 -32.24
CA PRO A 67 18.58 36.92 -32.48
C PRO A 67 19.13 35.57 -31.97
N ARG A 68 20.45 35.36 -31.98
CA ARG A 68 21.07 34.15 -31.40
C ARG A 68 20.89 34.06 -29.88
N ILE A 69 20.97 35.19 -29.18
CA ILE A 69 20.74 35.23 -27.73
C ILE A 69 19.23 35.04 -27.44
N GLY A 70 18.37 35.66 -28.25
CA GLY A 70 16.92 35.51 -28.16
C GLY A 70 16.45 34.06 -28.34
N SER A 71 17.04 33.32 -29.30
CA SER A 71 16.68 31.91 -29.52
C SER A 71 17.02 31.04 -28.32
N VAL A 72 18.22 31.16 -27.77
CA VAL A 72 18.64 30.37 -26.59
C VAL A 72 17.78 30.67 -25.37
N LEU A 73 17.39 31.94 -25.19
CA LEU A 73 16.50 32.32 -24.08
C LEU A 73 15.10 31.74 -24.26
N SER A 74 14.56 31.79 -25.49
CA SER A 74 13.27 31.18 -25.83
C SER A 74 13.30 29.66 -25.63
N ASP A 75 14.37 28.99 -26.05
CA ASP A 75 14.53 27.54 -25.90
C ASP A 75 14.54 27.14 -24.42
N ARG A 76 15.25 27.90 -23.58
CA ARG A 76 15.27 27.67 -22.12
C ARG A 76 13.92 27.93 -21.48
N GLN A 77 13.23 29.01 -21.85
CA GLN A 77 11.88 29.31 -21.34
C GLN A 77 10.88 28.22 -21.75
N GLY A 78 11.00 27.73 -22.99
CA GLY A 78 10.21 26.61 -23.49
C GLY A 78 10.47 25.32 -22.71
N ALA A 79 11.74 24.98 -22.49
CA ALA A 79 12.12 23.82 -21.68
C ALA A 79 11.61 23.92 -20.24
N MET A 80 11.81 25.06 -19.56
CA MET A 80 11.31 25.27 -18.20
C MET A 80 9.79 25.18 -18.11
N THR A 81 9.06 25.73 -19.09
CA THR A 81 7.60 25.66 -19.13
C THR A 81 7.14 24.22 -19.36
N GLY A 82 7.80 23.50 -20.26
CA GLY A 82 7.55 22.08 -20.50
C GLY A 82 7.80 21.23 -19.25
N ASP A 83 8.92 21.46 -18.56
CA ASP A 83 9.28 20.77 -17.32
C ASP A 83 8.29 21.09 -16.19
N LEU A 84 7.85 22.35 -16.08
CA LEU A 84 6.83 22.76 -15.10
C LEU A 84 5.49 22.08 -15.37
N MET A 85 5.04 22.07 -16.63
CA MET A 85 3.80 21.39 -17.02
C MET A 85 3.88 19.87 -16.75
N ALA A 86 5.00 19.23 -17.09
CA ALA A 86 5.21 17.82 -16.80
C ALA A 86 5.21 17.54 -15.29
N ALA A 87 5.85 18.39 -14.49
CA ALA A 87 5.86 18.26 -13.03
C ALA A 87 4.44 18.43 -12.43
N GLU A 88 3.65 19.37 -12.94
CA GLU A 88 2.26 19.55 -12.53
C GLU A 88 1.39 18.35 -12.93
N GLU A 89 1.57 17.81 -14.13
CA GLU A 89 0.88 16.61 -14.60
C GLU A 89 1.23 15.40 -13.73
N PHE A 90 2.51 15.18 -13.42
CA PHE A 90 2.92 14.10 -12.52
C PHE A 90 2.39 14.28 -11.10
N LYS A 91 2.34 15.53 -10.61
CA LYS A 91 1.74 15.84 -9.31
C LYS A 91 0.23 15.56 -9.29
N LEU A 92 -0.47 15.88 -10.37
CA LEU A 92 -1.90 15.59 -10.52
C LEU A 92 -2.14 14.07 -10.55
N LYS A 93 -1.39 13.33 -11.39
CA LYS A 93 -1.46 11.86 -11.47
C LYS A 93 -1.14 11.20 -10.14
N ALA A 94 -0.13 11.69 -9.41
CA ALA A 94 0.20 11.17 -8.09
C ALA A 94 -0.94 11.36 -7.10
N LYS A 95 -1.56 12.55 -7.06
CA LYS A 95 -2.74 12.82 -6.21
C LYS A 95 -3.95 11.98 -6.59
N GLU A 96 -4.20 11.80 -7.88
CA GLU A 96 -5.29 10.95 -8.37
C GLU A 96 -5.06 9.48 -7.99
N ALA A 97 -3.84 8.98 -8.15
CA ALA A 97 -3.46 7.64 -7.74
C ALA A 97 -3.56 7.45 -6.21
N GLU A 98 -3.15 8.44 -5.42
CA GLU A 98 -3.30 8.44 -3.96
C GLU A 98 -4.77 8.39 -3.56
N ALA A 99 -5.62 9.24 -4.15
CA ALA A 99 -7.06 9.23 -3.89
C ALA A 99 -7.73 7.90 -4.30
N ALA A 100 -7.32 7.32 -5.44
CA ALA A 100 -7.81 6.02 -5.88
C ALA A 100 -7.36 4.89 -4.94
N TYR A 101 -6.11 4.93 -4.47
CA TYR A 101 -5.56 3.98 -3.50
C TYR A 101 -6.31 4.06 -2.16
N ASP A 102 -6.49 5.25 -1.62
CA ASP A 102 -7.20 5.46 -0.36
C ASP A 102 -8.67 5.02 -0.45
N LYS A 103 -9.32 5.29 -1.59
CA LYS A 103 -10.67 4.80 -1.86
C LYS A 103 -10.71 3.28 -1.91
N ALA A 104 -9.81 2.65 -2.65
CA ALA A 104 -9.73 1.19 -2.74
C ALA A 104 -9.47 0.55 -1.37
N LEU A 105 -8.63 1.18 -0.53
CA LEU A 105 -8.36 0.71 0.82
C LEU A 105 -9.58 0.84 1.73
N ALA A 106 -10.32 1.95 1.64
CA ALA A 106 -11.57 2.16 2.38
C ALA A 106 -12.65 1.15 1.97
N ASP A 107 -12.81 0.94 0.66
CA ASP A 107 -13.77 -0.02 0.09
C ASP A 107 -13.42 -1.45 0.52
N ALA A 108 -12.14 -1.86 0.43
CA ALA A 108 -11.67 -3.16 0.88
C ALA A 108 -11.89 -3.39 2.39
N ARG A 109 -11.66 -2.38 3.23
CA ARG A 109 -11.93 -2.47 4.68
C ARG A 109 -13.42 -2.60 4.97
N SER A 110 -14.26 -1.86 4.26
CA SER A 110 -15.73 -1.96 4.36
C SER A 110 -16.21 -3.34 3.93
N GLU A 111 -15.70 -3.86 2.81
CA GLU A 111 -16.07 -5.19 2.30
C GLU A 111 -15.60 -6.32 3.22
N ALA A 112 -14.37 -6.24 3.73
CA ALA A 112 -13.89 -7.16 4.77
C ALA A 112 -14.79 -7.13 6.01
N GLY A 113 -15.21 -5.94 6.46
CA GLY A 113 -16.16 -5.78 7.57
C GLY A 113 -17.51 -6.45 7.29
N LYS A 114 -18.05 -6.30 6.07
CA LYS A 114 -19.30 -6.95 5.64
C LYS A 114 -19.16 -8.47 5.61
N ILE A 115 -18.06 -9.00 5.07
CA ILE A 115 -17.79 -10.44 5.02
C ILE A 115 -17.69 -11.02 6.43
N VAL A 116 -16.97 -10.36 7.34
CA VAL A 116 -16.86 -10.81 8.74
C VAL A 116 -18.22 -10.82 9.42
N ALA A 117 -19.05 -9.78 9.21
CA ALA A 117 -20.39 -9.72 9.78
C ALA A 117 -21.31 -10.81 9.22
N ALA A 118 -21.29 -11.04 7.90
CA ALA A 118 -22.07 -12.07 7.23
C ALA A 118 -21.67 -13.47 7.71
N ASN A 119 -20.37 -13.79 7.72
CA ASN A 119 -19.87 -15.07 8.19
C ASN A 119 -20.21 -15.32 9.66
N ARG A 120 -20.12 -14.29 10.52
CA ARG A 120 -20.53 -14.43 11.93
C ARG A 120 -22.02 -14.75 12.06
N ALA A 121 -22.87 -14.10 11.27
CA ALA A 121 -24.31 -14.37 11.29
C ALA A 121 -24.63 -15.78 10.78
N GLU A 122 -23.95 -16.24 9.74
CA GLU A 122 -24.09 -17.60 9.20
C GLU A 122 -23.61 -18.67 10.20
N ILE A 123 -22.41 -18.50 10.76
CA ILE A 123 -21.87 -19.40 11.79
C ILE A 123 -22.80 -19.46 13.01
N GLN A 124 -23.33 -18.31 13.46
CA GLN A 124 -24.25 -18.31 14.60
C GLN A 124 -25.52 -19.10 14.29
N LYS A 125 -26.07 -18.96 13.08
CA LYS A 125 -27.25 -19.72 12.65
C LYS A 125 -26.98 -21.22 12.57
N GLU A 126 -25.82 -21.62 12.04
CA GLU A 126 -25.42 -23.03 12.02
C GLU A 126 -25.19 -23.59 13.42
N LEU A 127 -24.57 -22.80 14.31
CA LEU A 127 -24.37 -23.16 15.70
C LEU A 127 -25.69 -23.36 16.42
N ASP A 128 -26.65 -22.43 16.27
CA ASP A 128 -27.97 -22.53 16.89
C ASP A 128 -28.72 -23.77 16.38
N ALA A 129 -28.62 -24.08 15.08
CA ALA A 129 -29.21 -25.29 14.50
C ALA A 129 -28.55 -26.58 15.03
N ALA A 130 -27.21 -26.59 15.16
CA ALA A 130 -26.46 -27.71 15.71
C ALA A 130 -26.78 -27.95 17.19
N ILE A 131 -26.90 -26.88 17.98
CA ILE A 131 -27.33 -26.95 19.38
C ILE A 131 -28.74 -27.53 19.48
N ALA A 132 -29.70 -27.01 18.69
CA ALA A 132 -31.07 -27.50 18.71
C ALA A 132 -31.17 -29.00 18.32
N HIS A 133 -30.36 -29.44 17.35
CA HIS A 133 -30.27 -30.85 16.98
C HIS A 133 -29.68 -31.70 18.12
N ALA A 134 -28.58 -31.24 18.72
CA ALA A 134 -27.94 -31.94 19.84
C ALA A 134 -28.88 -32.05 21.05
N ASP A 135 -29.60 -30.98 21.40
CA ASP A 135 -30.58 -30.99 22.48
C ASP A 135 -31.73 -31.97 22.21
N ALA A 136 -32.21 -32.04 20.96
CA ALA A 136 -33.22 -33.02 20.57
C ALA A 136 -32.72 -34.47 20.69
N GLU A 137 -31.48 -34.74 20.27
CA GLU A 137 -30.87 -36.07 20.40
C GLU A 137 -30.66 -36.46 21.87
N ILE A 138 -30.16 -35.53 22.69
CA ILE A 138 -29.98 -35.72 24.13
C ILE A 138 -31.34 -36.02 24.77
N ALA A 139 -32.38 -35.24 24.47
CA ALA A 139 -33.72 -35.47 25.00
C ALA A 139 -34.28 -36.85 24.61
N ALA A 140 -34.08 -37.28 23.36
CA ALA A 140 -34.47 -38.61 22.90
C ALA A 140 -33.73 -39.73 23.64
N ARG A 141 -32.40 -39.62 23.78
CA ARG A 141 -31.56 -40.59 24.51
C ARG A 141 -31.90 -40.65 26.00
N THR A 142 -32.20 -39.50 26.62
CA THR A 142 -32.65 -39.44 28.02
C THR A 142 -34.00 -40.15 28.16
N ALA A 143 -34.96 -39.87 27.29
CA ALA A 143 -36.27 -40.53 27.32
C ALA A 143 -36.17 -42.06 27.12
N GLU A 144 -35.29 -42.52 26.22
CA GLU A 144 -35.02 -43.95 26.03
C GLU A 144 -34.38 -44.57 27.28
N SER A 145 -33.37 -43.90 27.84
CA SER A 145 -32.68 -44.36 29.06
C SER A 145 -33.64 -44.45 30.24
N GLU A 146 -34.53 -43.48 30.40
CA GLU A 146 -35.57 -43.51 31.43
C GLU A 146 -36.55 -44.69 31.25
N LYS A 147 -36.93 -45.02 30.00
CA LYS A 147 -37.76 -46.20 29.74
C LYS A 147 -37.03 -47.48 30.15
N ARG A 148 -35.78 -47.66 29.74
CA ARG A 148 -34.96 -48.80 30.14
C ARG A 148 -34.79 -48.90 31.65
N ILE A 149 -34.56 -47.77 32.33
CA ILE A 149 -34.47 -47.74 33.80
C ILE A 149 -35.79 -48.15 34.45
N ARG A 150 -36.93 -47.71 33.91
CA ARG A 150 -38.26 -48.15 34.40
C ARG A 150 -38.45 -49.66 34.21
N GLU A 151 -38.13 -50.20 33.04
CA GLU A 151 -38.21 -51.65 32.77
C GLU A 151 -37.30 -52.47 33.69
N ILE A 152 -36.07 -51.99 33.94
CA ILE A 152 -35.15 -52.63 34.89
C ILE A 152 -35.70 -52.59 36.32
N ARG A 153 -36.32 -51.47 36.73
CA ARG A 153 -36.95 -51.37 38.05
C ARG A 153 -38.14 -52.33 38.18
N ASP A 154 -39.02 -52.36 37.18
CA ASP A 154 -40.20 -53.23 37.19
C ASP A 154 -39.81 -54.72 37.21
N SER A 155 -38.79 -55.10 36.44
CA SER A 155 -38.26 -56.47 36.43
C SER A 155 -37.51 -56.82 37.73
N ALA A 156 -36.74 -55.89 38.30
CA ALA A 156 -36.10 -56.08 39.60
C ALA A 156 -37.13 -56.27 40.71
N ASP A 157 -38.22 -55.49 40.71
CA ASP A 157 -39.32 -55.62 41.66
C ASP A 157 -40.05 -56.97 41.52
N ALA A 158 -40.28 -57.43 40.28
CA ALA A 158 -40.88 -58.74 40.02
C ALA A 158 -39.98 -59.88 40.52
N ASN A 159 -38.69 -59.85 40.15
CA ASN A 159 -37.70 -60.84 40.58
C ASN A 159 -37.53 -60.85 42.10
N ALA A 160 -37.54 -59.67 42.74
CA ALA A 160 -37.46 -59.57 44.20
C ALA A 160 -38.68 -60.21 44.88
N ARG A 161 -39.90 -60.06 44.32
CA ARG A 161 -41.10 -60.75 44.84
C ARG A 161 -41.03 -62.25 44.67
N GLU A 162 -40.55 -62.73 43.51
CA GLU A 162 -40.38 -64.16 43.25
C GLU A 162 -39.39 -64.79 44.24
N VAL A 163 -38.18 -64.21 44.36
CA VAL A 163 -37.17 -64.67 45.32
C VAL A 163 -37.69 -64.60 46.76
N ALA A 164 -38.42 -63.56 47.14
CA ALA A 164 -39.00 -63.45 48.48
C ALA A 164 -40.06 -64.55 48.75
N ARG A 165 -40.90 -64.88 47.76
CA ARG A 165 -41.88 -65.97 47.87
C ARG A 165 -41.18 -67.33 47.99
N ASP A 166 -40.19 -67.59 47.14
CA ASP A 166 -39.44 -68.84 47.14
C ASP A 166 -38.68 -69.05 48.45
N VAL A 167 -37.95 -68.03 48.91
CA VAL A 167 -37.23 -68.07 50.19
C VAL A 167 -38.20 -68.26 51.36
N THR A 168 -39.35 -67.59 51.36
CA THR A 168 -40.36 -67.75 52.43
C THR A 168 -40.97 -69.15 52.42
N ALA A 169 -41.31 -69.70 51.25
CA ALA A 169 -41.84 -71.04 51.12
C ALA A 169 -40.83 -72.10 51.58
N GLU A 170 -39.56 -71.95 51.20
CA GLU A 170 -38.49 -72.85 51.62
C GLU A 170 -38.22 -72.76 53.12
N LEU A 171 -38.28 -71.55 53.69
CA LEU A 171 -38.16 -71.34 55.13
C LEU A 171 -39.27 -72.08 55.89
N VAL A 172 -40.53 -71.98 55.44
CA VAL A 172 -41.68 -72.69 56.04
C VAL A 172 -41.49 -74.22 55.98
N ARG A 173 -40.97 -74.76 54.86
CA ARG A 173 -40.63 -76.20 54.75
C ARG A 173 -39.54 -76.58 55.73
N SER A 174 -38.49 -75.77 55.86
CA SER A 174 -37.36 -76.06 56.75
C SER A 174 -37.75 -76.13 58.23
N PHE A 175 -38.76 -75.35 58.65
CA PHE A 175 -39.32 -75.36 60.00
C PHE A 175 -40.42 -76.42 60.21
N GLY A 176 -40.68 -77.28 59.23
CA GLY A 176 -41.61 -78.40 59.33
C GLY A 176 -43.09 -78.04 59.11
N GLY A 177 -43.38 -76.86 58.55
CA GLY A 177 -44.73 -76.43 58.19
C GLY A 177 -45.18 -76.90 56.80
N THR A 178 -46.49 -77.07 56.61
CA THR A 178 -47.08 -77.27 55.29
C THR A 178 -47.21 -75.94 54.56
N VAL A 179 -46.64 -75.83 53.36
CA VAL A 179 -46.69 -74.60 52.55
C VAL A 179 -48.09 -74.40 51.97
N ASP A 180 -48.76 -73.34 52.41
CA ASP A 180 -49.89 -72.75 51.70
C ASP A 180 -49.38 -71.60 50.82
N GLN A 181 -49.30 -71.85 49.51
CA GLN A 181 -48.86 -70.88 48.50
C GLN A 181 -49.68 -69.58 48.56
N ALA A 182 -50.99 -69.67 48.78
CA ALA A 182 -51.85 -68.48 48.79
C ALA A 182 -51.58 -67.59 50.01
N ALA A 183 -51.33 -68.18 51.18
CA ALA A 183 -50.98 -67.45 52.39
C ALA A 183 -49.59 -66.81 52.31
N VAL A 184 -48.60 -67.50 51.73
CA VAL A 184 -47.24 -66.96 51.51
C VAL A 184 -47.29 -65.77 50.56
N ASP A 185 -47.97 -65.90 49.42
CA ASP A 185 -48.12 -64.83 48.44
C ASP A 185 -48.77 -63.58 49.05
N GLN A 186 -49.85 -63.75 49.81
CA GLN A 186 -50.55 -62.64 50.46
C GLN A 186 -49.70 -61.94 51.52
N ALA A 187 -48.91 -62.70 52.29
CA ALA A 187 -48.02 -62.17 53.31
C ALA A 187 -46.85 -61.38 52.70
N VAL A 188 -46.23 -61.92 51.65
CA VAL A 188 -45.12 -61.26 50.93
C VAL A 188 -45.61 -59.99 50.24
N ASP A 189 -46.74 -60.02 49.54
CA ASP A 189 -47.30 -58.85 48.87
C ASP A 189 -47.67 -57.73 49.86
N SER A 190 -48.21 -58.10 51.04
CA SER A 190 -48.55 -57.14 52.10
C SER A 190 -47.29 -56.47 52.68
N ARG A 191 -46.21 -57.22 52.86
CA ARG A 191 -44.93 -56.69 53.37
C ARG A 191 -44.19 -55.86 52.33
N MET A 192 -44.19 -56.26 51.07
CA MET A 192 -43.56 -55.51 49.98
C MET A 192 -44.31 -54.20 49.67
N LYS A 193 -45.64 -54.19 49.70
CA LYS A 193 -46.43 -52.94 49.59
C LYS A 193 -46.19 -51.98 50.74
N GLY A 194 -45.92 -52.49 51.94
CA GLY A 194 -45.59 -51.67 53.13
C GLY A 194 -44.21 -51.03 53.10
N ALA A 195 -43.25 -51.60 52.35
CA ALA A 195 -41.89 -51.10 52.21
C ALA A 195 -41.69 -50.08 51.06
N LEU A 196 -42.69 -49.93 50.18
CA LEU A 196 -42.68 -49.04 49.00
C LEU A 196 -43.42 -47.70 49.23
N LYS A 197 -43.79 -47.38 50.48
CA LYS A 197 -44.26 -46.03 50.90
C LYS A 197 -43.10 -45.25 51.47
#